data_AF-A0A8J6F3B6-F1
#
_entry.id   AF-A0A8J6F3B6-F1
#
_cell.length_a   1.000
_cell.length_b   1.000
_cell.length_c   1.000
_cell.angle_alpha   90.00
_cell.angle_beta   90.00
_cell.angle_gamma   90.00
#
_symmetry.space_group_name_H-M   'P 1'
#
loop_
_entity.id
_entity.type
_entity.pdbx_description
1 polymer ?
#
loop_
_entity_poly.entity_id
_entity_poly.type
_entity_poly.pdbx_seq_one_letter_code
_entity_poly.pdbx_strand_id
1 'polypeptide(L)'
;MPDLPETFPELTDLSVSQLTEMMEQEEVLFEQFMSLPQLKQIIEDKEDLVKNIEELAKKNLQMEPILESKRQALLEKYELLTEMKTTFEKKMQRQHELSESCSLSALQARLKVAAHEAEEESDNIAENFLEGKTEIDDFLTLFMEKRTCCHSRRAKEEKLQQSISLHSQYHAPL
;
A
#
# COMPACT_ATOMS: atom_id res chain seq x y z
N MET A 1 -30.25 -5.40 42.45
CA MET A 1 -30.13 -6.03 43.77
C MET A 1 -31.41 -5.72 44.52
N PRO A 2 -32.21 -6.72 44.89
CA PRO A 2 -33.45 -6.49 45.64
C PRO A 2 -33.15 -5.94 47.04
N ASP A 3 -34.06 -5.13 47.57
CA ASP A 3 -33.94 -4.57 48.91
C ASP A 3 -34.09 -5.67 49.98
N LEU A 4 -33.30 -5.58 51.05
CA LEU A 4 -33.40 -6.52 52.16
C LEU A 4 -34.71 -6.28 52.91
N PRO A 5 -35.55 -7.32 53.10
CA PRO A 5 -36.79 -7.16 53.84
C PRO A 5 -36.50 -6.87 55.31
N GLU A 6 -37.13 -5.81 55.83
CA GLU A 6 -37.08 -5.48 57.27
C GLU A 6 -38.12 -6.25 58.09
N THR A 7 -39.09 -6.90 57.43
CA THR A 7 -40.14 -7.71 58.05
C THR A 7 -40.39 -8.99 57.25
N PHE A 8 -40.77 -10.07 57.95
CA PHE A 8 -41.01 -11.40 57.38
C PHE A 8 -42.46 -11.83 57.67
N PRO A 9 -43.45 -11.29 56.92
CA PRO A 9 -44.86 -11.56 57.18
C PRO A 9 -45.20 -13.05 57.04
N GLU A 10 -44.47 -13.80 56.21
CA GLU A 10 -44.68 -15.25 56.03
C GLU A 10 -44.50 -16.06 57.34
N LEU A 11 -43.72 -15.55 58.29
CA LEU A 11 -43.50 -16.21 59.58
C LEU A 11 -44.72 -16.10 60.51
N THR A 12 -45.61 -15.13 60.26
CA THR A 12 -46.83 -14.94 61.08
C THR A 12 -47.90 -15.99 60.81
N ASP A 13 -47.82 -16.70 59.68
CA ASP A 13 -48.73 -17.77 59.29
C ASP A 13 -48.31 -19.15 59.85
N LEU A 14 -47.16 -19.25 60.52
CA LEU A 14 -46.61 -20.50 61.06
C LEU A 14 -47.03 -20.74 62.52
N SER A 15 -47.21 -22.01 62.89
CA SER A 15 -47.50 -22.40 64.27
C SER A 15 -46.27 -22.31 65.18
N VAL A 16 -46.48 -22.18 66.49
CA VAL A 16 -45.39 -22.12 67.49
C VAL A 16 -44.47 -23.34 67.43
N SER A 17 -45.00 -24.54 67.17
CA SER A 17 -44.18 -25.74 67.00
C SER A 17 -43.28 -25.66 65.77
N GLN A 18 -43.78 -25.15 64.65
CA GLN A 18 -42.99 -24.98 63.40
C GLN A 18 -41.91 -23.90 63.57
N LEU A 19 -42.21 -22.81 64.27
CA LEU A 19 -41.24 -21.76 64.57
C LEU A 19 -40.15 -22.27 65.54
N THR A 20 -40.52 -23.09 66.52
CA THR A 20 -39.57 -23.70 67.47
C THR A 20 -38.67 -24.70 66.76
N GLU A 21 -39.23 -25.55 65.90
CA GLU A 21 -38.48 -26.47 65.06
C GLU A 21 -37.51 -25.74 64.12
N MET A 22 -37.95 -24.66 63.47
CA MET A 22 -37.10 -23.82 62.62
C MET A 22 -35.98 -23.13 63.41
N MET A 23 -36.21 -22.76 64.67
CA MET A 23 -35.18 -22.18 65.53
C MET A 23 -34.16 -23.23 66.01
N GLU A 24 -34.60 -24.47 66.23
CA GLU A 24 -33.77 -25.58 66.72
C GLU A 24 -33.03 -26.33 65.59
N GLN A 25 -33.56 -26.30 64.36
CA GLN A 25 -33.01 -26.97 63.19
C GLN A 25 -32.53 -25.97 62.13
N GLU A 26 -31.22 -25.83 61.99
CA GLU A 26 -30.58 -24.90 61.04
C GLU A 26 -30.95 -25.19 59.58
N GLU A 27 -31.17 -26.45 59.21
CA GLU A 27 -31.61 -26.83 57.86
C GLU A 27 -33.00 -26.27 57.51
N VAL A 28 -33.94 -26.30 58.46
CA VAL A 28 -35.32 -25.78 58.26
C VAL A 28 -35.29 -24.26 58.13
N LEU A 29 -34.46 -23.58 58.93
CA LEU A 29 -34.25 -22.13 58.80
C LEU A 29 -33.62 -21.77 57.45
N PHE A 30 -32.64 -22.56 56.99
CA PHE A 30 -32.00 -22.35 55.70
C PHE A 30 -32.97 -22.55 54.54
N GLU A 31 -33.84 -23.57 54.58
CA GLU A 31 -34.88 -23.76 53.57
C GLU A 31 -35.85 -22.57 53.51
N GLN A 32 -36.29 -22.06 54.66
CA GLN A 32 -37.12 -20.85 54.71
C GLN A 32 -36.39 -19.64 54.11
N PHE A 33 -35.09 -19.49 54.40
CA PHE A 33 -34.27 -18.42 53.82
C PHE A 33 -34.11 -18.55 52.31
N MET A 34 -33.92 -19.77 51.77
CA MET A 34 -33.93 -20.05 50.33
C MET A 34 -35.28 -19.77 49.67
N SER A 35 -36.37 -19.85 50.44
CA SER A 35 -37.71 -19.60 49.92
C SER A 35 -38.05 -18.13 49.70
N LEU A 36 -37.27 -17.20 50.30
CA LEU A 36 -37.50 -15.76 50.26
C LEU A 36 -37.51 -15.22 48.82
N PRO A 37 -38.48 -14.36 48.45
CA PRO A 37 -38.58 -13.79 47.10
C PRO A 37 -37.31 -13.06 46.65
N GLN A 38 -36.64 -12.34 47.56
CA GLN A 38 -35.44 -11.58 47.25
C GLN A 38 -34.27 -12.49 46.88
N LEU A 39 -34.11 -13.61 47.58
CA LEU A 39 -33.03 -14.54 47.32
C LEU A 39 -33.28 -15.33 46.02
N LYS A 40 -34.53 -15.74 45.77
CA LYS A 40 -34.94 -16.30 44.47
C LYS A 40 -34.65 -15.36 43.32
N GLN A 41 -34.99 -14.07 43.45
CA GLN A 41 -34.68 -13.06 42.44
C GLN A 41 -33.16 -12.93 42.20
N ILE A 42 -32.34 -12.92 43.25
CA ILE A 42 -30.86 -12.86 43.10
C ILE A 42 -30.33 -14.09 42.37
N ILE A 43 -30.87 -15.27 42.65
CA ILE A 43 -30.48 -16.52 42.00
C ILE A 43 -30.87 -16.48 40.52
N GLU A 44 -32.10 -16.06 40.19
CA GLU A 44 -32.58 -15.89 38.82
C GLU A 44 -31.74 -14.86 38.05
N ASP A 45 -31.52 -13.67 38.62
CA ASP A 45 -30.70 -12.61 38.04
C ASP A 45 -29.26 -13.10 37.74
N LYS A 46 -28.68 -13.88 38.67
CA LYS A 46 -27.36 -14.49 38.50
C LYS A 46 -27.38 -15.49 37.36
N GLU A 47 -28.35 -16.40 37.30
CA GLU A 47 -28.45 -17.39 36.24
C GLU A 47 -28.62 -16.76 34.87
N ASP A 48 -29.45 -15.73 34.77
CA ASP A 48 -29.65 -14.98 33.53
C ASP A 48 -28.37 -14.23 33.12
N LEU A 49 -27.66 -13.63 34.08
CA LEU A 49 -26.36 -13.01 33.81
C LEU A 49 -25.34 -14.03 33.29
N VAL A 50 -25.27 -15.22 33.91
CA VAL A 50 -24.37 -16.29 33.47
C VAL A 50 -24.72 -16.74 32.05
N LYS A 51 -26.00 -16.98 31.74
CA LYS A 51 -26.45 -17.32 30.38
C LYS A 51 -26.05 -16.23 29.38
N ASN A 52 -26.29 -14.96 29.70
CA ASN A 52 -25.95 -13.83 28.84
C ASN A 52 -24.43 -13.74 28.58
N ILE A 53 -23.61 -13.95 29.60
CA ILE A 53 -22.14 -13.97 29.46
C ILE A 53 -21.70 -15.12 28.55
N GLU A 54 -22.26 -16.33 28.75
CA GLU A 54 -21.95 -17.48 27.91
C GLU A 54 -22.35 -17.28 26.45
N GLU A 55 -23.54 -16.75 26.20
CA GLU A 55 -24.02 -16.45 24.85
C GLU A 55 -23.12 -15.42 24.16
N LEU A 56 -22.74 -14.36 24.87
CA LEU A 56 -21.83 -13.35 24.35
C LEU A 56 -20.44 -13.93 24.06
N ALA A 57 -19.91 -14.75 24.96
CA ALA A 57 -18.64 -15.44 24.76
C ALA A 57 -18.68 -16.36 23.53
N LYS A 58 -19.75 -17.16 23.38
CA LYS A 58 -19.97 -18.03 22.21
C LYS A 58 -20.03 -17.20 20.92
N LYS A 59 -20.74 -16.07 20.92
CA LYS A 59 -20.82 -15.17 19.77
C LYS A 59 -19.46 -14.56 19.42
N ASN A 60 -18.69 -14.13 20.41
CA ASN A 60 -17.35 -13.59 20.20
C ASN A 60 -16.41 -14.63 19.57
N LEU A 61 -16.43 -15.87 20.09
CA LEU A 61 -15.64 -16.98 19.53
C LEU A 61 -16.06 -17.33 18.10
N GLN A 62 -17.35 -17.22 17.76
CA GLN A 62 -17.83 -17.42 16.38
C GLN A 62 -17.39 -16.30 15.43
N MET A 63 -17.23 -15.07 15.92
CA MET A 63 -16.80 -13.94 15.11
C MET A 63 -15.30 -13.95 14.83
N GLU A 64 -14.49 -14.50 15.73
CA GLU A 64 -13.03 -14.58 15.60
C GLU A 64 -12.56 -15.12 14.24
N PRO A 65 -12.97 -16.31 13.76
CA PRO A 65 -12.51 -16.83 12.47
C PRO A 65 -12.94 -15.96 11.27
N ILE A 66 -14.11 -15.31 11.36
CA ILE A 66 -14.62 -14.43 10.31
C ILE A 66 -13.77 -13.16 10.23
N LEU A 67 -13.45 -12.57 11.38
CA LEU A 67 -12.60 -11.39 11.46
C LEU A 67 -11.18 -11.70 11.00
N GLU A 68 -10.61 -12.82 11.44
CA GLU A 68 -9.26 -13.20 11.04
C GLU A 68 -9.17 -13.50 9.53
N SER A 69 -10.18 -14.18 8.96
CA SER A 69 -10.26 -14.38 7.51
C SER A 69 -10.32 -13.05 6.74
N LYS A 70 -11.14 -12.09 7.21
CA LYS A 70 -11.22 -10.76 6.58
C LYS A 70 -9.92 -9.98 6.73
N ARG A 71 -9.26 -10.07 7.88
CA ARG A 71 -7.96 -9.45 8.14
C ARG A 71 -6.90 -10.00 7.18
N GLN A 72 -6.85 -11.32 7.03
CA GLN A 72 -5.91 -11.97 6.12
C GLN A 72 -6.15 -11.56 4.66
N ALA A 73 -7.40 -11.59 4.20
CA ALA A 73 -7.75 -11.16 2.84
C ALA A 73 -7.42 -9.67 2.58
N LEU A 74 -7.52 -8.82 3.60
CA LEU A 74 -7.11 -7.42 3.50
C LEU A 74 -5.59 -7.28 3.35
N LEU A 75 -4.82 -8.03 4.14
CA LEU A 75 -3.36 -8.03 4.06
C LEU A 75 -2.89 -8.49 2.68
N GLU A 76 -3.43 -9.58 2.15
CA GLU A 76 -3.09 -10.08 0.81
C GLU A 76 -3.37 -9.05 -0.28
N LYS A 77 -4.53 -8.39 -0.23
CA LYS A 77 -4.86 -7.32 -1.19
C LYS A 77 -3.95 -6.11 -1.05
N TYR A 78 -3.55 -5.77 0.17
CA TYR A 78 -2.64 -4.66 0.43
C TYR A 78 -1.23 -4.95 -0.08
N GLU A 79 -0.74 -6.17 0.11
CA GLU A 79 0.54 -6.63 -0.44
C GLU A 79 0.53 -6.57 -1.97
N LEU A 80 -0.51 -7.11 -2.61
CA LEU A 80 -0.67 -7.05 -4.06
C LEU A 80 -0.71 -5.61 -4.58
N LEU A 81 -1.48 -4.73 -3.92
CA LEU A 81 -1.54 -3.31 -4.28
C LEU A 81 -0.17 -2.64 -4.19
N THR A 82 0.58 -2.95 -3.13
CA THR A 82 1.93 -2.40 -2.91
C THR A 82 2.89 -2.88 -4.01
N GLU A 83 2.86 -4.16 -4.36
CA GLU A 83 3.65 -4.69 -5.48
C GLU A 83 3.27 -4.04 -6.81
N MET A 84 1.98 -3.94 -7.12
CA MET A 84 1.51 -3.28 -8.34
C MET A 84 1.90 -1.81 -8.40
N LYS A 85 1.83 -1.09 -7.28
CA LYS A 85 2.26 0.30 -7.20
C LYS A 85 3.76 0.44 -7.46
N THR A 86 4.59 -0.35 -6.80
CA THR A 86 6.06 -0.29 -7.00
C THR A 86 6.47 -0.66 -8.43
N THR A 87 5.80 -1.65 -9.04
CA THR A 87 6.06 -2.02 -10.44
C THR A 87 5.61 -0.94 -11.42
N PHE A 88 4.48 -0.29 -11.15
CA PHE A 88 4.01 0.86 -11.92
C PHE A 88 4.99 2.04 -11.84
N GLU A 89 5.41 2.43 -10.63
CA GLU A 89 6.35 3.53 -10.40
C GLU A 89 7.68 3.29 -11.12
N LYS A 90 8.22 2.06 -11.06
CA LYS A 90 9.43 1.67 -11.80
C LYS A 90 9.25 1.82 -13.32
N LYS A 91 8.12 1.36 -13.85
CA LYS A 91 7.82 1.47 -15.29
C LYS A 91 7.64 2.93 -15.72
N MET A 92 6.98 3.73 -14.90
CA MET A 92 6.78 5.16 -15.13
C MET A 92 8.11 5.91 -15.12
N GLN A 93 8.98 5.65 -14.13
CA GLN A 93 10.33 6.23 -14.09
C GLN A 93 11.13 5.84 -15.34
N ARG A 94 11.12 4.55 -15.72
CA ARG A 94 11.83 4.09 -16.93
C ARG A 94 11.28 4.73 -18.20
N GLN A 95 9.96 4.88 -18.31
CA GLN A 95 9.33 5.56 -19.42
C GLN A 95 9.80 7.02 -19.50
N HIS A 96 9.84 7.72 -18.36
CA HIS A 96 10.28 9.10 -18.30
C HIS A 96 11.74 9.26 -18.74
N GLU A 97 12.66 8.44 -18.21
CA GLU A 97 14.07 8.41 -18.62
C GLU A 97 14.22 8.17 -20.14
N LEU A 98 13.46 7.23 -20.70
CA LEU A 98 13.47 6.95 -22.12
C LEU A 98 12.89 8.11 -22.93
N SER A 99 11.82 8.74 -22.45
CA SER A 99 11.22 9.90 -23.09
C SER A 99 12.18 11.08 -23.14
N GLU A 100 12.93 11.33 -22.07
CA GLU A 100 13.92 12.40 -22.01
C GLU A 100 15.13 12.09 -22.90
N SER A 101 15.71 10.91 -22.74
CA SER A 101 16.91 10.50 -23.50
C SER A 101 16.64 10.33 -25.00
N CYS A 102 15.46 9.88 -25.38
CA CYS A 102 15.03 9.77 -26.78
C CYS A 102 14.25 11.01 -27.27
N SER A 103 14.16 12.07 -26.47
CA SER A 103 13.51 13.30 -26.91
C SER A 103 14.20 13.85 -28.16
N LEU A 104 13.44 14.51 -29.03
CA LEU A 104 13.98 15.09 -30.26
C LEU A 104 15.10 16.09 -29.96
N SER A 105 14.94 16.88 -28.87
CA SER A 105 15.96 17.82 -28.41
C SER A 105 17.24 17.11 -27.93
N ALA A 106 17.12 16.04 -27.13
CA ALA A 106 18.28 15.27 -26.68
C ALA A 106 19.00 14.58 -27.86
N LEU A 107 18.24 14.04 -28.82
CA LEU A 107 18.81 13.44 -30.03
C LEU A 107 19.52 14.49 -30.90
N GLN A 108 18.94 15.67 -31.05
CA GLN A 108 19.54 16.77 -31.78
C GLN A 108 20.86 17.22 -31.14
N ALA A 109 20.87 17.42 -29.82
CA ALA A 109 22.08 17.80 -29.08
C ALA A 109 23.19 16.75 -29.29
N ARG A 110 22.87 15.46 -29.21
CA ARG A 110 23.84 14.38 -29.50
C ARG A 110 24.33 14.40 -30.94
N LEU A 111 23.45 14.63 -31.92
CA LEU A 111 23.86 14.75 -33.32
C LEU A 111 24.81 15.93 -33.54
N LYS A 112 24.55 17.07 -32.89
CA LYS A 112 25.40 18.25 -32.95
C LYS A 112 26.79 17.98 -32.39
N VAL A 113 26.89 17.35 -31.22
CA VAL A 113 28.16 16.94 -30.61
C VAL A 113 28.90 15.97 -31.54
N ALA A 114 28.24 14.90 -32.00
CA ALA A 114 28.85 13.90 -32.87
C ALA A 114 29.25 14.44 -34.26
N ALA A 115 28.61 15.51 -34.75
CA ALA A 115 29.00 16.20 -35.96
C ALA A 115 30.28 17.02 -35.74
N HIS A 116 30.36 17.74 -34.62
CA HIS A 116 31.55 18.50 -34.25
C HIS A 116 32.76 17.59 -33.98
N GLU A 117 32.58 16.49 -33.26
CA GLU A 117 33.63 15.49 -33.04
C GLU A 117 34.18 14.93 -34.36
N ALA A 118 33.31 14.65 -35.34
CA ALA A 118 33.73 14.17 -36.66
C ALA A 118 34.46 15.26 -37.49
N GLU A 119 34.16 16.53 -37.25
CA GLU A 119 34.88 17.66 -37.85
C GLU A 119 36.28 17.78 -37.26
N GLU A 120 36.40 17.80 -35.94
CA GLU A 120 37.69 17.83 -35.23
C GLU A 120 38.56 16.63 -35.64
N GLU A 121 37.99 15.43 -35.75
CA GLU A 121 38.71 14.25 -36.23
C GLU A 121 39.17 14.41 -37.69
N SER A 122 38.36 15.03 -38.55
CA SER A 122 38.76 15.33 -39.92
C SER A 122 39.89 16.37 -40.00
N ASP A 123 39.89 17.35 -39.11
CA ASP A 123 40.93 18.38 -39.02
C ASP A 123 42.25 17.76 -38.52
N ASN A 124 42.19 16.87 -37.54
CA ASN A 124 43.34 16.07 -37.10
C ASN A 124 43.90 15.19 -38.22
N ILE A 125 43.05 14.58 -39.06
CA ILE A 125 43.49 13.80 -40.23
C ILE A 125 44.22 14.70 -41.24
N ALA A 126 43.69 15.91 -41.48
CA ALA A 126 44.32 16.88 -42.37
C ALA A 126 45.67 17.37 -41.84
N GLU A 127 45.78 17.65 -40.53
CA GLU A 127 47.02 18.05 -39.89
C GLU A 127 48.09 16.95 -40.00
N ASN A 128 47.74 15.69 -39.69
CA ASN A 128 48.66 14.56 -39.83
C ASN A 128 49.20 14.40 -41.25
N PHE A 129 48.35 14.61 -42.27
CA PHE A 129 48.79 14.59 -43.67
C PHE A 129 49.75 15.74 -44.00
N LEU A 130 49.46 16.97 -43.54
CA LEU A 130 50.32 18.14 -43.76
C LEU A 130 51.69 18.00 -43.07
N GLU A 131 51.74 17.29 -41.95
CA GLU A 131 52.99 16.94 -41.25
C GLU A 131 53.74 15.76 -41.88
N GLY A 132 53.21 15.15 -42.95
CA GLY A 132 53.81 14.00 -43.63
C GLY A 132 53.72 12.69 -42.85
N LYS A 133 52.83 12.58 -41.86
CA LYS A 133 52.61 11.38 -41.05
C LYS A 133 51.69 10.35 -41.72
N THR A 134 51.03 10.71 -42.82
CA THR A 134 50.06 9.88 -43.53
C THR A 134 50.27 9.98 -45.03
N GLU A 135 50.19 8.86 -45.75
CA GLU A 135 50.28 8.85 -47.21
C GLU A 135 49.01 9.37 -47.87
N ILE A 136 49.10 9.77 -49.13
CA ILE A 136 47.99 10.43 -49.84
C ILE A 136 46.74 9.54 -49.97
N ASP A 137 46.91 8.24 -50.22
CA ASP A 137 45.79 7.33 -50.42
C ASP A 137 45.02 7.08 -49.10
N ASP A 138 45.75 6.96 -47.99
CA ASP A 138 45.16 6.82 -46.65
C ASP A 138 44.48 8.11 -46.20
N PHE A 139 45.10 9.26 -46.46
CA PHE A 139 44.51 10.57 -46.18
C PHE A 139 43.18 10.73 -46.93
N LEU A 140 43.18 10.50 -48.25
CA LEU A 140 41.97 10.66 -49.06
C LEU A 140 40.84 9.75 -48.56
N THR A 141 41.16 8.51 -48.19
CA THR A 141 40.17 7.56 -47.68
C THR A 141 39.57 8.02 -46.36
N LEU A 142 40.43 8.26 -45.35
CA LEU A 142 39.99 8.60 -43.99
C LEU A 142 39.33 9.98 -43.92
N PHE A 143 39.89 10.96 -44.62
CA PHE A 143 39.35 12.32 -44.63
C PHE A 143 37.98 12.36 -45.31
N MET A 144 37.82 11.71 -46.47
CA MET A 144 36.53 11.66 -47.16
C MET A 144 35.48 10.92 -46.32
N GLU A 145 35.85 9.83 -45.65
CA GLU A 145 34.96 9.12 -44.73
C GLU A 145 34.47 10.05 -43.60
N LYS A 146 35.39 10.71 -42.89
CA LYS A 146 35.04 11.57 -41.75
C LYS A 146 34.27 12.82 -42.16
N ARG A 147 34.67 13.48 -43.25
CA ARG A 147 33.92 14.63 -43.80
C ARG A 147 32.52 14.23 -44.24
N THR A 148 32.36 13.09 -44.90
CA THR A 148 31.04 12.56 -45.29
C THR A 148 30.19 12.29 -44.05
N CYS A 149 30.77 11.70 -43.00
CA CYS A 149 30.09 11.47 -41.73
C CYS A 149 29.64 12.78 -41.06
N CYS A 150 30.54 13.75 -40.92
CA CYS A 150 30.27 15.08 -40.38
C CYS A 150 29.13 15.77 -41.14
N HIS A 151 29.21 15.87 -42.46
CA HIS A 151 28.18 16.51 -43.28
C HIS A 151 26.83 15.77 -43.20
N SER A 152 26.84 14.43 -43.19
CA SER A 152 25.61 13.65 -43.02
C SER A 152 24.95 13.92 -41.66
N ARG A 153 25.74 14.01 -40.57
CA ARG A 153 25.23 14.32 -39.23
C ARG A 153 24.70 15.75 -39.14
N ARG A 154 25.39 16.74 -39.70
CA ARG A 154 24.90 18.14 -39.80
C ARG A 154 23.57 18.23 -40.53
N ALA A 155 23.46 17.65 -41.72
CA ALA A 155 22.22 17.68 -42.49
C ALA A 155 21.05 17.02 -41.74
N LYS A 156 21.31 15.92 -41.02
CA LYS A 156 20.30 15.26 -40.17
C LYS A 156 19.90 16.12 -38.96
N GLU A 157 20.85 16.79 -38.34
CA GLU A 157 20.63 17.71 -37.21
C GLU A 157 19.76 18.90 -37.63
N GLU A 158 20.08 19.55 -38.75
CA GLU A 158 19.29 20.66 -39.31
C GLU A 158 17.86 20.23 -39.66
N LYS A 159 17.70 19.06 -40.29
CA LYS A 159 16.37 18.50 -40.62
C LYS A 159 15.55 18.18 -39.38
N LEU A 160 16.22 17.70 -38.31
CA LEU A 160 15.58 17.44 -37.03
C LEU A 160 15.14 18.75 -36.36
N GLN A 161 15.98 19.79 -36.36
CA GLN A 161 15.65 21.13 -35.87
C GLN A 161 14.42 21.71 -36.58
N GLN A 162 14.33 21.57 -37.91
CA GLN A 162 13.15 22.00 -38.67
C GLN A 162 11.89 21.26 -38.24
N SER A 163 11.99 19.94 -38.07
CA SER A 163 10.87 19.09 -37.65
C SER A 163 10.37 19.45 -36.25
N ILE A 164 11.28 19.73 -35.30
CA ILE A 164 10.95 20.20 -33.94
C ILE A 164 10.22 21.54 -34.02
N SER A 165 10.76 22.49 -34.80
CA SER A 165 10.20 23.84 -34.93
C SER A 165 8.79 23.83 -35.54
N LEU A 166 8.56 22.97 -36.54
CA LEU A 166 7.23 22.75 -37.12
C LEU A 166 6.26 22.15 -36.08
N HIS A 167 6.70 21.15 -35.32
CA HIS A 167 5.85 20.50 -34.32
C HIS A 167 5.44 21.45 -33.19
N SER A 168 6.35 22.33 -32.75
CA SER A 168 6.06 23.38 -31.76
C SER A 168 5.02 24.40 -32.23
N GLN A 169 4.90 24.65 -33.55
CA GLN A 169 3.89 25.57 -34.09
C GLN A 169 2.45 25.00 -34.04
N TYR A 170 2.29 23.67 -34.02
CA TYR A 170 0.98 23.02 -33.91
C TYR A 170 0.50 22.81 -32.47
N HIS A 171 1.37 23.04 -31.48
CA HIS A 171 1.10 22.82 -30.06
C HIS A 171 1.07 24.13 -29.26
N ALA A 172 0.65 25.23 -29.88
CA ALA A 172 0.35 26.47 -29.16
C ALA A 172 -0.81 26.20 -28.17
N PRO A 173 -0.63 26.47 -26.87
CA PRO A 173 -1.69 26.25 -25.89
C PRO A 173 -2.85 27.22 -26.14
N LEU A 174 -4.09 26.71 -26.11
CA LEU A 174 -5.30 27.51 -25.89
C LEU A 174 -5.31 28.08 -24.47
#